data_AF-A0A3L7SL25-F1
#
_entry.id   AF-A0A3L7SL25-F1
#
_cell.length_a   1.000
_cell.length_b   1.000
_cell.length_c   1.000
_cell.angle_alpha   90.00
_cell.angle_beta   90.00
_cell.angle_gamma   90.00
#
_symmetry.space_group_name_H-M   'P 1'
#
loop_
_entity.id
_entity.type
_entity.pdbx_description
1 polymer ?
#
loop_
_entity_poly.entity_id
_entity_poly.type
_entity_poly.pdbx_seq_one_letter_code
_entity_poly.pdbx_strand_id
1 'polypeptide(L)'
;MDQKSFAIGVAAESLNVIGMNGSTLVACGTSLPVAQRTNGDFCRFVIDQESSRLWHDQASLADYVSEGRISAFETPIPLPDSSPATEQRLVLFVNGEFLDEAEIQKPLEFQGTPVQWTKITGERRVTWGTPLPESLAKGMSNEWAKKLCQKIDHHLKEDDASAAKLQKWSDFGLCAATDKGTRWSLYLRYGAVIDPERVRRLFDIFVQRQFPSCTWEHYLQKMREIQTIIQAQPPIRTRPKPVAKTFFHREQIKNITKERGLGASFLWK
;
A
#
# COMPACT_ATOMS: atom_id res chain seq x y z
N MET A 1 -13.30 17.08 19.40
CA MET A 1 -11.90 16.65 19.16
C MET A 1 -11.34 17.65 18.19
N ASP A 2 -10.50 18.56 18.67
CA ASP A 2 -9.87 19.57 17.83
C ASP A 2 -8.86 18.90 16.92
N GLN A 3 -9.20 18.82 15.64
CA GLN A 3 -8.33 18.34 14.59
C GLN A 3 -7.28 19.43 14.38
N LYS A 4 -6.17 19.35 15.11
CA LYS A 4 -5.01 20.21 14.86
C LYS A 4 -4.50 19.88 13.45
N SER A 5 -4.86 20.72 12.50
CA SER A 5 -4.34 20.69 11.15
C SER A 5 -2.83 20.98 11.22
N PHE A 6 -2.04 19.97 10.88
CA PHE A 6 -0.62 20.16 10.61
C PHE A 6 -0.49 20.77 9.23
N ALA A 7 -0.64 22.09 9.18
CA ALA A 7 -0.15 22.85 8.05
C ALA A 7 1.32 22.50 7.86
N ILE A 8 1.72 22.05 6.67
CA ILE A 8 3.09 22.26 6.20
C ILE A 8 3.22 23.77 6.00
N GLY A 9 3.27 24.52 7.10
CA GLY A 9 3.60 25.95 7.12
C GLY A 9 5.05 26.10 6.71
N VAL A 10 5.30 26.03 5.41
CA VAL A 10 6.60 26.21 4.76
C VAL A 10 6.30 26.98 3.47
N ALA A 11 5.72 28.17 3.60
CA ALA A 11 5.23 28.94 2.47
C ALA A 11 6.34 29.59 1.61
N ALA A 12 7.61 29.22 1.79
CA ALA A 12 8.74 29.86 1.11
C ALA A 12 9.95 28.96 0.78
N GLU A 13 9.96 27.67 1.16
CA GLU A 13 11.08 26.78 0.87
C GLU A 13 10.60 25.63 -0.01
N SER A 14 11.24 25.44 -1.17
CA SER A 14 11.02 24.26 -1.99
C SER A 14 11.45 23.01 -1.22
N LEU A 15 10.49 22.15 -0.90
CA LEU A 15 10.70 20.93 -0.16
C LEU A 15 10.55 19.70 -1.05
N ASN A 16 11.36 18.68 -0.78
CA ASN A 16 11.19 17.36 -1.38
C ASN A 16 10.77 16.36 -0.30
N VAL A 17 9.82 15.48 -0.61
CA VAL A 17 9.58 14.26 0.18
C VAL A 17 10.65 13.24 -0.22
N ILE A 18 11.52 12.91 0.73
CA ILE A 18 12.63 11.95 0.50
C ILE A 18 12.31 10.56 1.02
N GLY A 19 11.16 10.37 1.66
CA GLY A 19 10.76 9.09 2.21
C GLY A 19 9.62 9.22 3.20
N MET A 20 9.53 8.24 4.10
CA MET A 20 8.54 8.22 5.16
C MET A 20 9.14 7.79 6.49
N ASN A 21 8.45 8.15 7.57
CA ASN A 21 8.86 7.80 8.92
C ASN A 21 8.63 6.29 9.18
N GLY A 22 9.61 5.63 9.81
CA GLY A 22 9.57 4.21 10.12
C GLY A 22 9.92 3.30 8.94
N SER A 23 9.52 2.03 9.04
CA SER A 23 9.84 0.95 8.09
C SER A 23 8.59 0.23 7.57
N THR A 24 8.70 -0.45 6.42
CA THR A 24 7.58 -1.16 5.76
C THR A 24 7.31 -2.55 6.33
N LEU A 25 6.99 -2.64 7.62
CA LEU A 25 6.73 -3.94 8.28
C LEU A 25 5.44 -4.63 7.82
N VAL A 26 4.54 -3.89 7.17
CA VAL A 26 3.24 -4.34 6.69
C VAL A 26 3.16 -4.18 5.17
N ALA A 27 2.23 -4.89 4.54
CA ALA A 27 2.11 -4.90 3.08
C ALA A 27 1.68 -3.55 2.47
N CYS A 28 1.05 -2.71 3.28
CA CYS A 28 0.44 -1.46 2.89
C CYS A 28 0.23 -0.56 4.11
N GLY A 29 0.05 0.73 3.91
CA GLY A 29 -0.33 1.63 4.99
C GLY A 29 -0.05 3.08 4.68
N THR A 30 -0.24 3.91 5.69
CA THR A 30 0.14 5.32 5.62
C THR A 30 1.15 5.64 6.71
N SER A 31 2.10 6.52 6.38
CA SER A 31 3.05 7.07 7.34
C SER A 31 3.22 8.56 7.10
N LEU A 32 3.79 9.25 8.09
CA LEU A 32 4.18 10.64 7.92
C LEU A 32 5.34 10.76 6.92
N PRO A 33 5.35 11.79 6.06
CA PRO A 33 6.45 12.01 5.15
C PRO A 33 7.75 12.33 5.91
N VAL A 34 8.88 12.27 5.21
CA VAL A 34 10.13 12.93 5.62
C VAL A 34 10.43 13.98 4.55
N ALA A 35 10.53 15.23 4.96
CA ALA A 35 10.80 16.34 4.05
C ALA A 35 12.28 16.74 4.10
N GLN A 36 12.81 17.18 2.97
CA GLN A 36 14.17 17.69 2.82
C GLN A 36 14.14 19.06 2.16
N ARG A 37 14.97 19.97 2.67
CA ARG A 37 15.25 21.28 2.09
C ARG A 37 16.28 21.17 0.98
N THR A 38 16.38 22.24 0.19
CA THR A 38 17.39 22.37 -0.87
C THR A 38 18.83 22.37 -0.34
N ASN A 39 19.06 22.77 0.92
CA ASN A 39 20.37 22.73 1.57
C ASN A 39 20.76 21.34 2.10
N GLY A 40 19.89 20.33 1.93
CA GLY A 40 20.15 18.95 2.35
C GLY A 40 19.57 18.57 3.72
N ASP A 41 19.21 19.55 4.55
CA ASP A 41 18.63 19.30 5.87
C ASP A 41 17.26 18.61 5.73
N PHE A 42 16.99 17.66 6.62
CA PHE A 42 15.74 16.90 6.59
C PHE A 42 14.99 16.97 7.92
N CYS A 43 13.67 16.81 7.86
CA CYS A 43 12.79 16.80 9.02
C CYS A 43 11.90 15.56 8.97
N ARG A 44 11.91 14.79 10.06
CA ARG A 44 10.93 13.73 10.31
C ARG A 44 9.75 14.35 11.05
N PHE A 45 8.55 14.22 10.51
CA PHE A 45 7.37 14.63 11.25
C PHE A 45 7.07 13.60 12.34
N VAL A 46 6.87 14.09 13.56
CA VAL A 46 6.47 13.30 14.73
C VAL A 46 5.04 13.68 15.09
N ILE A 47 4.22 12.70 15.49
CA ILE A 47 2.88 12.96 16.01
C ILE A 47 3.04 13.31 17.50
N ASP A 48 3.43 14.54 17.81
CA ASP A 48 3.40 15.08 19.18
C ASP A 48 2.55 16.35 19.27
N GLN A 49 2.12 16.68 20.50
CA GLN A 49 1.22 17.80 20.78
C GLN A 49 1.90 19.18 20.65
N GLU A 50 3.23 19.18 20.65
CA GLU A 50 4.12 20.32 20.49
C GLU A 50 4.92 20.11 19.21
N SER A 51 4.33 20.45 18.08
CA SER A 51 4.79 20.16 16.71
C SER A 51 6.15 20.78 16.38
N SER A 52 7.19 20.36 17.07
CA SER A 52 8.55 20.83 16.91
C SER A 52 9.15 20.10 15.72
N ARG A 53 9.34 20.85 14.63
CA ARG A 53 10.05 20.36 13.46
C ARG A 53 11.53 20.43 13.77
N LEU A 54 12.07 19.31 14.25
CA LEU A 54 13.51 19.17 14.41
C LEU A 54 14.13 18.91 13.03
N TRP A 55 14.90 19.87 12.54
CA TRP A 55 15.71 19.71 11.34
C TRP A 55 17.01 19.01 11.71
N HIS A 56 17.37 18.02 10.92
CA HIS A 56 18.59 17.24 11.01
C HIS A 56 19.46 17.54 9.79
N ASP A 57 20.78 17.49 9.97
CA ASP A 57 21.72 17.62 8.86
C ASP A 57 21.61 16.44 7.88
N GLN A 58 22.09 16.65 6.66
CA GLN A 58 22.11 15.61 5.63
C GLN A 58 22.98 14.40 6.03
N ALA A 59 24.06 14.63 6.79
CA ALA A 59 25.01 13.57 7.16
C ALA A 59 24.35 12.47 8.00
N SER A 60 23.37 12.84 8.84
CA SER A 60 22.62 11.93 9.70
C SER A 60 21.63 11.03 8.94
N LEU A 61 21.34 11.32 7.66
CA LEU A 61 20.29 10.62 6.93
C LEU A 61 20.57 9.12 6.78
N ALA A 62 21.83 8.77 6.46
CA ALA A 62 22.24 7.38 6.26
C ALA A 62 22.05 6.53 7.53
N ASP A 63 22.39 7.10 8.68
CA ASP A 63 22.23 6.44 9.98
C ASP A 63 20.74 6.16 10.26
N TYR A 64 19.88 7.16 10.06
CA TYR A 64 18.43 7.00 10.25
C TYR A 64 17.82 5.95 9.33
N VAL A 65 18.29 5.84 8.08
CA VAL A 65 17.87 4.80 7.16
C VAL A 65 18.35 3.43 7.62
N SER A 66 19.62 3.31 8.02
CA SER A 66 20.21 2.05 8.48
C SER A 66 19.55 1.51 9.76
N GLU A 67 19.09 2.40 10.63
CA GLU A 67 18.36 2.07 11.86
C GLU A 67 16.86 1.80 11.62
N GLY A 68 16.38 1.90 10.37
CA GLY A 68 14.96 1.70 10.03
C GLY A 68 14.03 2.80 10.56
N ARG A 69 14.57 3.98 10.89
CA ARG A 69 13.79 5.17 11.29
C ARG A 69 13.18 5.89 10.11
N ILE A 70 13.74 5.70 8.91
CA ILE A 70 13.28 6.28 7.65
C ILE A 70 13.34 5.21 6.57
N SER A 71 12.23 5.02 5.86
CA SER A 71 12.18 4.32 4.57
C SER A 71 12.35 5.36 3.46
N ALA A 72 13.55 5.42 2.86
CA ALA A 72 13.91 6.41 1.86
C ALA A 72 13.42 6.06 0.46
N PHE A 73 12.98 7.06 -0.29
CA PHE A 73 12.62 6.93 -1.70
C PHE A 73 13.86 6.86 -2.59
N GLU A 74 13.74 6.15 -3.71
CA GLU A 74 14.78 6.08 -4.73
C GLU A 74 14.99 7.45 -5.40
N THR A 75 13.87 8.12 -5.65
CA THR A 75 13.85 9.49 -6.17
C THR A 75 12.99 10.37 -5.26
N PRO A 76 13.53 11.50 -4.75
CA PRO A 76 12.75 12.49 -4.01
C PRO A 76 11.57 13.02 -4.84
N ILE A 77 10.46 13.30 -4.18
CA ILE A 77 9.25 13.84 -4.82
C ILE A 77 9.08 15.31 -4.42
N PRO A 78 9.04 16.26 -5.37
CA PRO A 78 8.85 17.66 -5.04
C PRO A 78 7.47 17.89 -4.42
N LEU A 79 7.42 18.63 -3.32
CA LEU A 79 6.17 19.13 -2.75
C LEU A 79 5.77 20.40 -3.52
N PRO A 80 4.53 20.49 -4.05
CA PRO A 80 4.05 21.71 -4.66
C PRO A 80 4.04 22.86 -3.65
N ASP A 81 4.59 24.01 -4.03
CA ASP A 81 4.62 25.23 -3.21
C ASP A 81 3.20 25.72 -2.81
N SER A 82 2.18 25.31 -3.58
CA SER A 82 0.78 25.73 -3.44
C SER A 82 -0.13 24.75 -2.71
N SER A 83 0.42 23.75 -2.00
CA SER A 83 -0.44 22.82 -1.25
C SER A 83 -1.20 23.58 -0.15
N PRO A 84 -2.54 23.59 -0.15
CA PRO A 84 -3.29 24.28 0.89
C PRO A 84 -2.90 23.70 2.25
N ALA A 85 -2.53 24.57 3.17
CA ALA A 85 -2.06 24.26 4.52
C ALA A 85 -3.12 23.58 5.42
N THR A 86 -4.31 23.29 4.88
CA THR A 86 -5.47 22.84 5.66
C THR A 86 -5.47 21.34 5.92
N GLU A 87 -4.69 20.55 5.19
CA GLU A 87 -4.69 19.09 5.32
C GLU A 87 -3.28 18.49 5.44
N GLN A 88 -3.11 17.56 6.39
CA GLN A 88 -1.88 16.81 6.58
C GLN A 88 -1.61 15.93 5.35
N ARG A 89 -0.38 15.94 4.84
CA ARG A 89 0.06 14.97 3.84
C ARG A 89 0.55 13.69 4.50
N LEU A 90 0.23 12.55 3.92
CA LEU A 90 0.71 11.23 4.30
C LEU A 90 1.42 10.59 3.11
N VAL A 91 2.39 9.72 3.38
CA VAL A 91 2.90 8.77 2.40
C VAL A 91 2.03 7.52 2.46
N LEU A 92 1.27 7.26 1.40
CA LEU A 92 0.64 5.97 1.15
C LEU A 92 1.70 5.03 0.57
N PHE A 93 1.93 3.90 1.21
CA PHE A 93 2.87 2.89 0.72
C PHE A 93 2.19 1.53 0.53
N VAL A 94 2.71 0.76 -0.41
CA VAL A 94 2.18 -0.56 -0.77
C VAL A 94 3.26 -1.42 -1.43
N ASN A 95 3.31 -2.70 -1.08
CA ASN A 95 4.23 -3.66 -1.69
C ASN A 95 3.62 -4.31 -2.95
N GLY A 96 4.48 -4.85 -3.81
CA GLY A 96 4.07 -5.47 -5.08
C GLY A 96 3.12 -6.66 -4.89
N GLU A 97 3.39 -7.50 -3.89
CA GLU A 97 2.54 -8.67 -3.58
C GLU A 97 1.09 -8.28 -3.27
N PHE A 98 0.88 -7.18 -2.53
CA PHE A 98 -0.45 -6.65 -2.26
C PHE A 98 -1.16 -6.25 -3.55
N LEU A 99 -0.47 -5.50 -4.42
CA LEU A 99 -1.05 -5.02 -5.68
C LEU A 99 -1.43 -6.19 -6.60
N ASP A 100 -0.56 -7.19 -6.70
CA ASP A 100 -0.80 -8.39 -7.50
C ASP A 100 -2.01 -9.17 -6.98
N GLU A 101 -2.07 -9.41 -5.67
CA GLU A 101 -3.15 -10.17 -5.03
C GLU A 101 -4.49 -9.45 -5.07
N ALA A 102 -4.47 -8.12 -4.92
CA ALA A 102 -5.67 -7.30 -5.00
C ALA A 102 -6.12 -7.02 -6.45
N GLU A 103 -5.31 -7.38 -7.45
CA GLU A 103 -5.50 -7.02 -8.86
C GLU A 103 -5.66 -5.49 -9.04
N ILE A 104 -4.81 -4.73 -8.35
CA ILE A 104 -4.84 -3.27 -8.32
C ILE A 104 -3.61 -2.73 -9.04
N GLN A 105 -3.83 -1.77 -9.93
CA GLN A 105 -2.76 -1.00 -10.54
C GLN A 105 -2.45 0.25 -9.70
N LYS A 106 -1.22 0.77 -9.85
CA LYS A 106 -0.81 2.08 -9.34
C LYS A 106 -1.42 3.16 -10.24
N PRO A 107 -2.46 3.89 -9.80
CA PRO A 107 -3.08 4.91 -10.65
C PRO A 107 -2.13 6.10 -10.80
N LEU A 108 -2.20 6.76 -11.97
CA LEU A 108 -1.51 8.05 -12.21
C LEU A 108 -2.33 9.24 -11.70
N GLU A 109 -3.61 9.04 -11.42
CA GLU A 109 -4.53 10.06 -10.90
C GLU A 109 -5.57 9.40 -9.98
N PHE A 110 -5.95 10.08 -8.91
CA PHE A 110 -7.03 9.65 -8.01
C PHE A 110 -7.89 10.85 -7.61
N GLN A 111 -9.19 10.79 -7.94
CA GLN A 111 -10.16 11.87 -7.67
C GLN A 111 -9.67 13.23 -8.18
N GLY A 112 -9.14 13.28 -9.41
CA GLY A 112 -8.61 14.52 -10.01
C GLY A 112 -7.23 14.95 -9.51
N THR A 113 -6.63 14.24 -8.56
CA THR A 113 -5.30 14.56 -8.03
C THR A 113 -4.24 13.68 -8.69
N PRO A 114 -3.20 14.25 -9.33
CA PRO A 114 -2.08 13.49 -9.86
C PRO A 114 -1.36 12.70 -8.77
N VAL A 115 -0.97 11.47 -9.09
CA VAL A 115 -0.31 10.54 -8.15
C VAL A 115 1.05 10.14 -8.72
N GLN A 116 2.11 10.43 -7.97
CA GLN A 116 3.47 10.06 -8.33
C GLN A 116 3.96 8.93 -7.42
N TRP A 117 4.17 7.75 -7.99
CA TRP A 117 4.72 6.59 -7.29
C TRP A 117 6.23 6.55 -7.42
N THR A 118 6.92 6.35 -6.30
CA THR A 118 8.36 6.15 -6.25
C THR A 118 8.67 4.87 -5.47
N LYS A 119 9.77 4.20 -5.82
CA LYS A 119 10.18 2.97 -5.13
C LYS A 119 10.82 3.34 -3.80
N ILE A 120 10.59 2.52 -2.78
CA ILE A 120 11.28 2.60 -1.49
C ILE A 120 12.56 1.77 -1.56
N THR A 121 13.68 2.38 -1.21
CA THR A 121 15.03 1.79 -1.26
C THR A 121 15.29 0.86 -0.08
N GLY A 122 16.20 -0.10 -0.27
CA GLY A 122 16.64 -1.00 0.80
C GLY A 122 15.60 -2.05 1.24
N GLU A 123 14.39 -2.02 0.70
CA GLU A 123 13.32 -2.93 1.11
C GLU A 123 13.46 -4.31 0.45
N ARG A 124 13.34 -5.37 1.26
CA ARG A 124 13.38 -6.76 0.79
C ARG A 124 12.26 -7.06 -0.20
N ARG A 125 11.10 -6.45 0.02
CA ARG A 125 9.95 -6.52 -0.88
C ARG A 125 9.90 -5.25 -1.69
N VAL A 126 9.59 -5.38 -2.98
CA VAL A 126 9.40 -4.21 -3.85
C VAL A 126 8.22 -3.41 -3.30
N THR A 127 8.52 -2.25 -2.73
CA THR A 127 7.53 -1.37 -2.09
C THR A 127 7.56 0.00 -2.76
N TRP A 128 6.38 0.57 -2.95
CA TRP A 128 6.17 1.86 -3.58
C TRP A 128 5.53 2.81 -2.58
N GLY A 129 5.89 4.08 -2.64
CA GLY A 129 5.31 5.15 -1.86
C GLY A 129 4.81 6.29 -2.74
N THR A 130 3.78 7.00 -2.27
CA THR A 130 3.31 8.24 -2.88
C THR A 130 2.81 9.21 -1.81
N PRO A 131 3.26 10.47 -1.79
CA PRO A 131 2.74 11.48 -0.88
C PRO A 131 1.40 12.02 -1.39
N LEU A 132 0.36 11.93 -0.56
CA LEU A 132 -0.99 12.40 -0.86
C LEU A 132 -1.58 13.16 0.34
N PRO A 133 -2.57 14.04 0.13
CA PRO A 133 -3.43 14.51 1.21
C PRO A 133 -4.03 13.33 1.99
N GLU A 134 -4.18 13.49 3.31
CA GLU A 134 -4.62 12.42 4.22
C GLU A 134 -5.94 11.76 3.77
N SER A 135 -6.94 12.56 3.38
CA SER A 135 -8.24 12.09 2.88
C SER A 135 -8.09 11.20 1.65
N LEU A 136 -7.24 11.58 0.69
CA LEU A 136 -7.00 10.82 -0.53
C LEU A 136 -6.20 9.54 -0.24
N ALA A 137 -5.16 9.62 0.60
CA ALA A 137 -4.39 8.46 1.02
C ALA A 137 -5.28 7.39 1.69
N LYS A 138 -6.10 7.82 2.66
CA LYS A 138 -7.05 6.94 3.36
C LYS A 138 -8.17 6.46 2.45
N GLY A 139 -8.68 7.33 1.58
CA GLY A 139 -9.70 7.01 0.59
C GLY A 139 -9.25 5.90 -0.36
N MET A 140 -8.07 6.06 -0.97
CA MET A 140 -7.47 5.08 -1.86
C MET A 140 -7.24 3.74 -1.14
N SER A 141 -6.68 3.77 0.08
CA SER A 141 -6.48 2.57 0.89
C SER A 141 -7.80 1.83 1.21
N ASN A 142 -8.87 2.58 1.53
CA ASN A 142 -10.19 1.99 1.75
C ASN A 142 -10.81 1.39 0.49
N GLU A 143 -10.58 1.99 -0.69
CA GLU A 143 -11.04 1.39 -1.95
C GLU A 143 -10.34 0.05 -2.22
N TRP A 144 -9.05 -0.06 -1.91
CA TRP A 144 -8.33 -1.32 -2.03
C TRP A 144 -8.87 -2.38 -1.06
N ALA A 145 -9.12 -1.99 0.19
CA ALA A 145 -9.74 -2.87 1.18
C ALA A 145 -11.13 -3.36 0.74
N LYS A 146 -11.96 -2.48 0.15
CA LYS A 146 -13.27 -2.83 -0.40
C LYS A 146 -13.17 -3.79 -1.58
N LYS A 147 -12.21 -3.59 -2.49
CA LYS A 147 -11.94 -4.52 -3.60
C LYS A 147 -11.56 -5.92 -3.09
N LEU A 148 -10.67 -5.99 -2.11
CA LEU A 148 -10.30 -7.26 -1.47
C LEU A 148 -11.50 -7.90 -0.76
N CYS A 149 -12.33 -7.11 -0.09
CA CYS A 149 -13.56 -7.57 0.54
C CYS A 149 -14.52 -8.21 -0.49
N GLN A 150 -14.73 -7.56 -1.63
CA GLN A 150 -15.55 -8.09 -2.74
C GLN A 150 -14.94 -9.36 -3.35
N LYS A 151 -13.62 -9.41 -3.47
CA LYS A 151 -12.89 -10.59 -3.95
C LYS A 151 -13.09 -11.78 -3.01
N ILE A 152 -12.98 -11.56 -1.70
CA ILE A 152 -13.26 -12.60 -0.70
C ILE A 152 -14.70 -13.11 -0.83
N ASP A 153 -15.69 -12.22 -0.97
CA ASP A 153 -17.10 -12.61 -1.13
C ASP A 153 -17.34 -13.47 -2.36
N HIS A 154 -16.72 -13.10 -3.49
CA HIS A 154 -16.81 -13.85 -4.73
C HIS A 154 -16.29 -15.28 -4.56
N HIS A 155 -15.09 -15.43 -3.99
CA HIS A 155 -14.46 -16.74 -3.84
C HIS A 155 -15.07 -17.59 -2.71
N LEU A 156 -15.60 -16.97 -1.65
CA LEU A 156 -16.38 -17.67 -0.63
C LEU A 156 -17.66 -18.29 -1.18
N LYS A 157 -18.21 -17.69 -2.24
CA LYS A 157 -19.42 -18.17 -2.89
C LYS A 157 -19.14 -19.24 -3.92
N GLU A 158 -18.07 -19.08 -4.69
CA GLU A 158 -17.68 -20.04 -5.73
C GLU A 158 -16.94 -21.26 -5.17
N ASP A 159 -16.52 -21.20 -3.90
CA ASP A 159 -15.76 -22.24 -3.20
C ASP A 159 -14.50 -22.67 -3.97
N ASP A 160 -13.84 -21.69 -4.61
CA ASP A 160 -12.76 -21.89 -5.58
C ASP A 160 -11.39 -21.36 -5.09
N ALA A 161 -11.35 -20.79 -3.87
CA ALA A 161 -10.12 -20.34 -3.23
C ALA A 161 -9.84 -21.11 -1.94
N SER A 162 -8.56 -21.43 -1.69
CA SER A 162 -8.18 -22.06 -0.42
C SER A 162 -8.35 -21.12 0.77
N ALA A 163 -8.61 -21.68 1.95
CA ALA A 163 -8.71 -20.93 3.20
C ALA A 163 -7.47 -20.04 3.45
N ALA A 164 -6.27 -20.53 3.12
CA ALA A 164 -5.03 -19.77 3.22
C ALA A 164 -5.02 -18.52 2.31
N LYS A 165 -5.60 -18.62 1.11
CA LYS A 165 -5.70 -17.50 0.17
C LYS A 165 -6.71 -16.46 0.66
N LEU A 166 -7.87 -16.90 1.13
CA LEU A 166 -8.89 -16.04 1.71
C LEU A 166 -8.39 -15.32 2.96
N GLN A 167 -7.64 -16.02 3.81
CA GLN A 167 -6.98 -15.42 4.97
C GLN A 167 -5.97 -14.35 4.54
N LYS A 168 -5.11 -14.64 3.56
CA LYS A 168 -4.14 -13.66 3.03
C LYS A 168 -4.81 -12.40 2.51
N TRP A 169 -5.90 -12.52 1.75
CA TRP A 169 -6.65 -11.36 1.28
C TRP A 169 -7.33 -10.59 2.42
N SER A 170 -7.74 -11.30 3.48
CA SER A 170 -8.32 -10.66 4.67
C SER A 170 -7.25 -9.89 5.45
N ASP A 171 -6.03 -10.43 5.59
CA ASP A 171 -4.88 -9.71 6.17
C ASP A 171 -4.55 -8.45 5.36
N PHE A 172 -4.50 -8.54 4.03
CA PHE A 172 -4.30 -7.40 3.14
C PHE A 172 -5.43 -6.39 3.24
N GLY A 173 -6.68 -6.84 3.27
CA GLY A 173 -7.83 -5.97 3.44
C GLY A 173 -7.75 -5.19 4.76
N LEU A 174 -7.44 -5.87 5.87
CA LEU A 174 -7.33 -5.26 7.20
C LEU A 174 -6.12 -4.31 7.33
N CYS A 175 -5.06 -4.58 6.58
CA CYS A 175 -3.92 -3.68 6.40
C CYS A 175 -4.36 -2.36 5.76
N ALA A 176 -5.18 -2.43 4.70
CA ALA A 176 -5.59 -1.25 3.94
C ALA A 176 -6.79 -0.51 4.54
N ALA A 177 -7.65 -1.19 5.30
CA ALA A 177 -8.88 -0.61 5.83
C ALA A 177 -8.61 0.37 6.98
N THR A 178 -8.94 1.64 6.76
CA THR A 178 -8.84 2.73 7.74
C THR A 178 -10.20 3.11 8.34
N ASP A 179 -11.30 2.94 7.60
CA ASP A 179 -12.64 3.23 8.11
C ASP A 179 -13.24 2.05 8.92
N LYS A 180 -13.98 2.37 9.98
CA LYS A 180 -14.53 1.36 10.90
C LYS A 180 -15.48 0.37 10.22
N GLY A 181 -16.26 0.81 9.23
CA GLY A 181 -17.23 -0.04 8.54
C GLY A 181 -16.56 -1.12 7.71
N THR A 182 -15.58 -0.74 6.88
CA THR A 182 -14.79 -1.67 6.07
C THR A 182 -14.00 -2.63 6.96
N ARG A 183 -13.40 -2.14 8.06
CA ARG A 183 -12.70 -3.00 9.04
C ARG A 183 -13.63 -4.03 9.66
N TRP A 184 -14.82 -3.63 10.11
CA TRP A 184 -15.83 -4.55 10.63
C TRP A 184 -16.21 -5.62 9.61
N SER A 185 -16.51 -5.20 8.38
CA SER A 185 -16.85 -6.09 7.26
C SER A 185 -15.76 -7.14 7.00
N LEU A 186 -14.48 -6.72 7.02
CA LEU A 186 -13.35 -7.62 6.86
C LEU A 186 -13.15 -8.54 8.06
N TYR A 187 -13.31 -8.07 9.30
CA TYR A 187 -13.23 -8.96 10.47
C TYR A 187 -14.26 -10.08 10.44
N LEU A 188 -15.47 -9.82 9.96
CA LEU A 188 -16.49 -10.87 9.81
C LEU A 188 -16.06 -11.94 8.79
N ARG A 189 -15.52 -11.52 7.65
CA ARG A 189 -15.01 -12.44 6.61
C ARG A 189 -13.76 -13.18 7.07
N TYR A 190 -12.87 -12.49 7.76
CA TYR A 190 -11.67 -13.08 8.35
C TYR A 190 -12.06 -14.21 9.31
N GLY A 191 -12.99 -13.93 10.24
CA GLY A 191 -13.50 -14.93 11.17
C GLY A 191 -14.14 -16.12 10.46
N ALA A 192 -14.79 -15.90 9.32
CA ALA A 192 -15.44 -16.95 8.52
C ALA A 192 -14.46 -17.88 7.79
N VAL A 193 -13.20 -17.46 7.58
CA VAL A 193 -12.23 -18.20 6.76
C VAL A 193 -11.07 -18.79 7.57
N ILE A 194 -10.87 -18.36 8.81
CA ILE A 194 -9.83 -18.92 9.67
C ILE A 194 -10.32 -20.12 10.48
N ASP A 195 -9.35 -20.87 10.97
CA ASP A 195 -9.55 -21.93 11.95
C ASP A 195 -10.48 -21.46 13.10
N PRO A 196 -11.59 -22.17 13.37
CA PRO A 196 -12.51 -21.87 14.46
C PRO A 196 -11.84 -21.61 15.81
N GLU A 197 -10.76 -22.33 16.13
CA GLU A 197 -10.02 -22.16 17.39
C GLU A 197 -9.26 -20.82 17.45
N ARG A 198 -9.01 -20.19 16.30
CA ARG A 198 -8.35 -18.89 16.19
C ARG A 198 -9.32 -17.72 16.13
N VAL A 199 -10.60 -17.95 15.80
CA VAL A 199 -11.63 -16.90 15.73
C VAL A 199 -11.77 -16.17 17.06
N ARG A 200 -11.73 -16.91 18.18
CA ARG A 200 -11.82 -16.31 19.50
C ARG A 200 -10.66 -15.34 19.78
N ARG A 201 -9.43 -15.75 19.45
CA ARG A 201 -8.24 -14.90 19.60
C ARG A 201 -8.31 -13.65 18.71
N LEU A 202 -8.77 -13.78 17.46
CA LEU A 202 -9.00 -12.63 16.58
C LEU A 202 -9.96 -11.64 17.23
N PHE A 203 -11.05 -12.14 17.80
CA PHE A 203 -12.03 -11.32 18.49
C PHE A 203 -11.43 -10.58 19.70
N ASP A 204 -10.85 -11.32 20.65
CA ASP A 204 -10.34 -10.76 21.90
C ASP A 204 -9.19 -9.75 21.66
N ILE A 205 -8.28 -10.03 20.71
CA ILE A 205 -7.11 -9.19 20.47
C ILE A 205 -7.44 -7.98 19.61
N PHE A 206 -8.26 -8.14 18.57
CA PHE A 206 -8.43 -7.11 17.55
C PHE A 206 -9.85 -6.52 17.52
N VAL A 207 -10.88 -7.37 17.43
CA VAL A 207 -12.26 -6.90 17.25
C VAL A 207 -12.73 -6.16 18.49
N GLN A 208 -12.60 -6.75 19.69
CA GLN A 208 -13.08 -6.15 20.93
C GLN A 208 -12.40 -4.80 21.22
N ARG A 209 -11.11 -4.68 20.92
CA ARG A 209 -10.38 -3.41 21.10
C ARG A 209 -10.90 -2.30 20.19
N GLN A 210 -11.29 -2.63 18.96
CA GLN A 210 -11.77 -1.63 17.99
C GLN A 210 -13.29 -1.40 18.06
N PHE A 211 -14.03 -2.39 18.55
CA PHE A 211 -15.48 -2.39 18.70
C PHE A 211 -15.85 -2.85 20.13
N PRO A 212 -15.62 -2.03 21.17
CA PRO A 212 -15.79 -2.44 22.56
C PRO A 212 -17.22 -2.83 22.95
N SER A 213 -18.21 -2.34 22.21
CA SER A 213 -19.62 -2.69 22.40
C SER A 213 -20.03 -4.02 21.77
N CYS A 214 -19.17 -4.63 20.95
CA CYS A 214 -19.45 -5.91 20.32
C CYS A 214 -19.15 -7.05 21.30
N THR A 215 -20.15 -7.87 21.58
CA THR A 215 -19.96 -9.11 22.35
C THR A 215 -19.53 -10.26 21.44
N TRP A 216 -18.97 -11.31 22.03
CA TRP A 216 -18.57 -12.51 21.31
C TRP A 216 -19.75 -13.17 20.59
N GLU A 217 -20.89 -13.27 21.26
CA GLU A 217 -22.12 -13.86 20.72
C GLU A 217 -22.64 -13.03 19.56
N HIS A 218 -22.58 -11.70 19.66
CA HIS A 218 -22.97 -10.80 18.58
C HIS A 218 -22.04 -10.94 17.38
N TYR A 219 -20.73 -11.04 17.60
CA TYR A 219 -19.75 -11.26 16.54
C TYR A 219 -20.00 -12.58 15.79
N LEU A 220 -20.20 -13.68 16.52
CA LEU A 220 -20.53 -14.98 15.92
C LEU A 220 -21.85 -14.94 15.14
N GLN A 221 -22.87 -14.28 15.67
CA GLN A 221 -24.14 -14.09 14.98
C GLN A 221 -23.92 -13.36 13.64
N LYS A 222 -23.18 -12.25 13.66
CA LYS A 222 -22.91 -11.44 12.48
C LYS A 222 -22.06 -12.17 11.44
N MET A 223 -21.13 -13.02 11.88
CA MET A 223 -20.37 -13.89 10.99
C MET A 223 -21.27 -14.89 10.25
N ARG A 224 -22.22 -15.52 10.95
CA ARG A 224 -23.17 -16.44 10.32
C ARG A 224 -24.10 -15.71 9.34
N GLU A 225 -24.60 -14.54 9.74
CA GLU A 225 -25.43 -13.69 8.88
C GLU A 225 -24.71 -13.35 7.56
N ILE A 226 -23.42 -12.98 7.63
CA ILE A 226 -22.69 -12.61 6.42
C ILE A 226 -22.41 -13.80 5.51
N GLN A 227 -22.12 -14.98 6.07
CA GLN A 227 -21.97 -16.21 5.29
C GLN A 227 -23.27 -16.53 4.53
N THR A 228 -24.43 -16.44 5.19
CA THR A 228 -25.73 -16.62 4.54
C THR A 228 -25.97 -15.59 3.44
N ILE A 229 -25.64 -14.32 3.67
CA ILE A 229 -25.79 -13.26 2.66
C ILE A 229 -24.93 -13.53 1.43
N ILE A 230 -23.66 -13.91 1.62
CA ILE A 230 -22.73 -14.20 0.52
C ILE A 230 -23.25 -15.37 -0.32
N GLN A 231 -23.71 -16.43 0.33
CA GLN A 231 -24.28 -17.61 -0.34
C GLN A 231 -25.60 -17.31 -1.07
N ALA A 232 -26.43 -16.40 -0.55
CA ALA A 232 -27.74 -16.06 -1.11
C ALA A 232 -27.69 -15.09 -2.30
N GLN A 233 -26.57 -14.40 -2.55
CA GLN A 233 -26.46 -13.48 -3.69
C GLN A 233 -26.50 -14.24 -5.02
N PRO A 234 -27.05 -13.68 -6.11
CA PRO A 234 -26.95 -14.28 -7.45
C PRO A 234 -25.50 -14.21 -7.98
N PRO A 235 -24.99 -15.23 -8.69
CA PRO A 235 -23.60 -15.23 -9.19
C PRO A 235 -23.34 -13.98 -10.02
N ILE A 236 -22.26 -13.26 -9.69
CA ILE A 236 -21.85 -12.10 -10.47
C ILE A 236 -21.34 -12.66 -11.79
N ARG A 237 -22.08 -12.44 -12.88
CA ARG A 237 -21.61 -12.78 -14.23
C ARG A 237 -20.41 -11.90 -14.56
N THR A 238 -19.21 -12.34 -14.21
CA THR A 238 -17.98 -11.75 -14.73
C THR A 238 -17.94 -12.05 -16.22
N ARG A 239 -17.95 -11.01 -17.07
CA ARG A 239 -17.62 -11.19 -18.48
C ARG A 239 -16.27 -11.92 -18.55
N PRO A 240 -16.13 -12.98 -19.37
CA PRO A 240 -14.86 -13.66 -19.50
C PRO A 240 -13.78 -12.66 -19.87
N LYS A 241 -12.69 -12.63 -19.10
CA LYS A 241 -11.47 -11.87 -19.45
C LYS A 241 -11.10 -12.31 -20.88
N PRO A 242 -10.96 -11.41 -21.86
CA PRO A 242 -10.47 -11.80 -23.17
C PRO A 242 -9.10 -12.44 -22.95
N VAL A 243 -8.97 -13.70 -23.34
CA VAL A 243 -7.70 -14.44 -23.33
C VAL A 243 -6.74 -13.58 -24.14
N ALA A 244 -5.74 -12.99 -23.47
CA ALA A 244 -4.64 -12.35 -24.15
C ALA A 244 -3.99 -13.41 -25.03
N LYS A 245 -4.24 -13.34 -26.34
CA LYS A 245 -3.48 -14.12 -27.31
C LYS A 245 -2.03 -13.67 -27.15
N THR A 246 -1.21 -14.52 -26.56
CA THR A 246 0.25 -14.43 -26.61
C THR A 246 0.64 -14.50 -28.08
N PHE A 247 0.76 -13.34 -28.72
CA PHE A 247 1.46 -13.22 -29.99
C PHE A 247 2.94 -13.45 -29.70
N PHE A 248 3.38 -14.70 -29.90
CA PHE A 248 4.79 -15.00 -30.09
C PHE A 248 5.26 -14.28 -31.35
N HIS A 249 5.90 -13.12 -31.19
CA HIS A 249 6.68 -12.54 -32.28
C HIS A 249 8.06 -13.19 -32.29
N ARG A 250 8.10 -14.39 -32.89
CA ARG A 250 9.32 -15.08 -33.32
C ARG A 250 9.43 -14.85 -34.83
N GLU A 251 10.65 -14.57 -35.30
CA GLU A 251 11.04 -14.06 -36.64
C GLU A 251 11.01 -12.52 -36.73
N GLN A 252 12.11 -11.80 -36.92
CA GLN A 252 13.20 -12.01 -37.88
C GLN A 252 14.57 -11.56 -37.31
N ILE A 253 15.50 -12.49 -37.12
CA ILE A 253 16.94 -12.20 -37.25
C ILE A 253 17.46 -13.14 -38.33
N LYS A 254 17.41 -12.68 -39.56
CA LYS A 254 18.23 -13.19 -40.66
C LYS A 254 18.83 -11.99 -41.38
N ASN A 255 20.11 -12.14 -41.71
CA ASN A 255 20.93 -11.29 -42.57
C ASN A 255 21.76 -10.20 -41.89
N ILE A 256 22.85 -10.62 -41.23
CA ILE A 256 24.16 -10.00 -41.50
C ILE A 256 25.21 -11.11 -41.55
N THR A 257 25.59 -11.53 -42.75
CA THR A 257 26.88 -12.19 -43.02
C THR A 257 27.41 -11.62 -44.32
N LYS A 258 28.73 -11.38 -44.35
CA LYS A 258 29.54 -10.69 -45.38
C LYS A 258 29.45 -9.17 -45.26
N GLU A 259 30.52 -8.43 -45.04
CA GLU A 259 31.85 -8.52 -45.66
C GLU A 259 32.89 -7.70 -44.85
N ARG A 260 34.19 -7.97 -45.13
CA ARG A 260 35.43 -7.42 -44.53
C ARG A 260 35.90 -8.22 -43.31
N GLY A 261 36.95 -9.06 -43.37
CA GLY A 261 38.16 -8.99 -44.18
C GLY A 261 39.27 -8.30 -43.37
N LEU A 262 40.41 -9.00 -43.24
CA LEU A 262 41.64 -8.64 -42.49
C LEU A 262 41.55 -9.01 -40.99
N GLY A 263 42.42 -9.80 -40.37
CA GLY A 263 43.79 -10.19 -40.68
C GLY A 263 44.58 -10.17 -39.36
N ALA A 264 45.49 -11.13 -39.18
CA ALA A 264 46.42 -11.32 -38.05
C ALA A 264 45.80 -11.94 -36.76
N SER A 265 46.12 -13.19 -36.41
CA SER A 265 47.38 -13.60 -35.73
C SER A 265 47.60 -12.83 -34.43
N PHE A 266 47.45 -13.50 -33.28
CA PHE A 266 48.56 -13.67 -32.33
C PHE A 266 48.22 -14.71 -31.25
N LEU A 267 49.19 -15.60 -31.05
CA LEU A 267 49.26 -16.69 -30.07
C LEU A 267 49.71 -16.19 -28.69
N TRP A 268 49.64 -17.14 -27.73
CA TRP A 268 50.30 -17.24 -26.42
C TRP A 268 49.50 -16.60 -25.26
N LYS A 269 49.27 -17.27 -24.11
CA LYS A 269 49.77 -18.53 -23.57
C LYS A 269 48.82 -19.02 -22.47
#